data_AF-A0A815IFI1-F1
#
_entry.id   AF-A0A815IFI1-F1
#
_cell.length_a   1.000
_cell.length_b   1.000
_cell.length_c   1.000
_cell.angle_alpha   90.00
_cell.angle_beta   90.00
_cell.angle_gamma   90.00
#
_symmetry.space_group_name_H-M   'P 1'
#
loop_
_entity.id
_entity.type
_entity.pdbx_description
1 polymer ?
#
loop_
_entity_poly.entity_id
_entity_poly.type
_entity_poly.pdbx_seq_one_letter_code
_entity_poly.pdbx_strand_id
1 'polypeptide(L)'
;IENIFVSIGYEGQYERRDDFYIKWVQSIKCINWNLFKDGQQMVNHIQGEDYFTTKLQLFQSLQTYEKISINFIKRPSHFSSLNQFLPDTFKLDDKYDRNTFFNIH
;
A
#
# COMPACT_ATOMS: atom_id res chain seq x y z
N ILE A 1 -21.36 -5.66 2.02
CA ILE A 1 -20.91 -4.43 2.72
C ILE A 1 -22.07 -3.48 2.92
N GLU A 2 -22.84 -3.18 1.88
CA GLU A 2 -24.08 -2.38 1.96
C GLU A 2 -25.06 -2.87 3.04
N ASN A 3 -25.38 -4.17 3.09
CA ASN A 3 -26.25 -4.73 4.16
C ASN A 3 -25.71 -4.51 5.58
N ILE A 4 -24.38 -4.45 5.76
CA ILE A 4 -23.77 -4.18 7.07
C ILE A 4 -24.00 -2.72 7.45
N PHE A 5 -23.77 -1.79 6.52
CA PHE A 5 -24.02 -0.37 6.73
C PHE A 5 -25.49 -0.07 7.03
N VAL A 6 -26.41 -0.71 6.31
CA VAL A 6 -27.85 -0.61 6.59
C VAL A 6 -28.17 -1.14 8.00
N SER A 7 -27.58 -2.27 8.41
CA SER A 7 -27.84 -2.84 9.74
C SER A 7 -27.38 -1.97 10.91
N ILE A 8 -26.41 -1.07 10.68
CA ILE A 8 -25.90 -0.12 11.69
C ILE A 8 -26.47 1.30 11.51
N GLY A 9 -27.49 1.46 10.65
CA GLY A 9 -28.25 2.71 10.52
C GLY A 9 -27.77 3.68 9.44
N TYR A 10 -26.88 3.28 8.53
CA TYR A 10 -26.53 4.10 7.38
C TYR A 10 -27.42 3.82 6.17
N GLU A 11 -27.73 4.87 5.42
CA GLU A 11 -28.42 4.78 4.14
C GLU A 11 -27.43 4.94 2.99
N GLY A 12 -27.58 4.11 1.95
CA GLY A 12 -26.75 4.17 0.77
C GLY A 12 -27.06 5.41 -0.09
N GLN A 13 -26.01 6.04 -0.63
CA GLN A 13 -26.15 7.09 -1.64
C GLN A 13 -25.40 6.69 -2.91
N TYR A 14 -26.06 6.81 -4.06
CA TYR A 14 -25.50 6.41 -5.35
C TYR A 14 -24.92 7.58 -6.15
N GLU A 15 -25.17 8.82 -5.73
CA GLU A 15 -24.60 10.01 -6.36
C GLU A 15 -23.15 10.25 -5.92
N ARG A 16 -22.30 10.69 -6.85
CA ARG A 16 -20.92 11.10 -6.55
C ARG A 16 -20.92 12.46 -5.88
N ARG A 17 -21.21 12.48 -4.58
CA ARG A 17 -21.08 13.64 -3.71
C ARG A 17 -19.84 13.50 -2.83
N ASP A 18 -19.24 14.63 -2.50
CA ASP A 18 -18.11 14.71 -1.56
C ASP A 18 -18.57 15.06 -0.13
N ASP A 19 -19.88 15.18 0.08
CA ASP A 19 -20.52 15.29 1.40
C ASP A 19 -21.03 13.92 1.83
N PHE A 20 -20.27 13.25 2.71
CA PHE A 20 -20.56 11.92 3.23
C PHE A 20 -19.94 11.75 4.61
N TYR A 21 -20.49 10.84 5.42
CA TYR A 21 -19.85 10.40 6.67
C TYR A 21 -18.90 9.23 6.44
N ILE A 22 -19.35 8.20 5.71
CA ILE A 22 -18.52 7.05 5.31
C ILE A 22 -18.61 6.89 3.79
N LYS A 23 -17.45 6.72 3.13
CA LYS A 23 -17.37 6.36 1.72
C LYS A 23 -16.58 5.08 1.57
N TRP A 24 -17.31 4.01 1.19
CA TRP A 24 -16.73 2.70 0.92
C TRP A 24 -16.61 2.49 -0.59
N VAL A 25 -15.39 2.43 -1.10
CA VAL A 25 -15.11 2.30 -2.53
C VAL A 25 -14.15 1.17 -2.81
N GLN A 26 -14.15 0.68 -4.05
CA GLN A 26 -13.26 -0.40 -4.49
C GLN A 26 -11.84 0.08 -4.79
N SER A 27 -11.69 1.36 -5.19
CA SER A 27 -10.40 1.92 -5.62
C SER A 27 -10.16 3.27 -4.96
N ILE A 28 -8.93 3.48 -4.50
CA ILE A 28 -8.47 4.76 -3.96
C ILE A 28 -8.66 5.94 -4.92
N LYS A 29 -8.70 5.69 -6.24
CA LYS A 29 -8.97 6.72 -7.26
C LYS A 29 -10.37 7.34 -7.16
N CYS A 30 -11.28 6.70 -6.43
CA CYS A 30 -12.62 7.21 -6.18
C CYS A 30 -12.70 8.19 -4.99
N ILE A 31 -11.56 8.42 -4.30
CA ILE A 31 -11.46 9.34 -3.17
C ILE A 31 -10.70 10.58 -3.63
N ASN A 32 -11.32 11.75 -3.44
CA ASN A 32 -10.66 13.02 -3.66
C ASN A 32 -10.00 13.48 -2.36
N TRP A 33 -8.73 13.12 -2.17
CA TRP A 33 -7.98 13.46 -0.96
C TRP A 33 -7.83 14.97 -0.73
N ASN A 34 -7.93 15.80 -1.78
CA ASN A 34 -7.86 17.26 -1.64
C ASN A 34 -9.12 17.86 -1.00
N LEU A 35 -10.26 17.16 -1.08
CA LEU A 35 -11.54 17.58 -0.50
C LEU A 35 -11.92 16.79 0.76
N PHE A 36 -11.12 15.77 1.11
CA PHE A 36 -11.36 14.93 2.27
C PHE A 36 -11.23 15.73 3.57
N LYS A 37 -12.23 15.65 4.45
CA LYS A 37 -12.25 16.37 5.72
C LYS A 37 -11.95 15.44 6.88
N ASP A 38 -10.70 15.48 7.34
CA ASP A 38 -10.25 14.68 8.49
C ASP A 38 -11.07 15.01 9.75
N GLY A 39 -11.35 13.98 10.55
CA GLY A 39 -12.23 14.06 11.73
C GLY A 39 -13.73 14.21 11.45
N GLN A 40 -14.14 14.43 10.19
CA GLN A 40 -15.56 14.53 9.80
C GLN A 40 -15.99 13.37 8.88
N GLN A 41 -15.07 12.88 8.06
CA GLN A 41 -15.33 11.87 7.05
C GLN A 41 -14.45 10.64 7.27
N MET A 42 -14.96 9.47 6.88
CA MET A 42 -14.24 8.21 6.94
C MET A 42 -14.24 7.51 5.58
N VAL A 43 -13.10 6.95 5.21
CA VAL A 43 -12.91 6.19 3.97
C VAL A 43 -12.21 4.86 4.28
N ASN A 44 -12.38 3.86 3.40
CA ASN A 44 -11.82 2.52 3.59
C ASN A 44 -10.40 2.34 2.98
N HIS A 45 -9.76 3.42 2.56
CA HIS A 45 -8.42 3.43 2.00
C HIS A 45 -7.52 4.39 2.78
N ILE A 46 -6.21 4.21 2.68
CA ILE A 46 -5.22 5.10 3.28
C ILE A 46 -4.54 5.89 2.15
N GLN A 47 -4.36 7.19 2.35
CA GLN A 47 -3.61 8.00 1.38
C GLN A 47 -2.17 7.48 1.27
N GLY A 48 -1.71 7.23 0.04
CA GLY A 48 -0.39 6.67 -0.20
C GLY A 48 -0.30 5.15 0.01
N GLU A 49 -1.41 4.41 -0.06
CA GLU A 49 -1.35 2.94 0.01
C GLU A 49 -0.53 2.30 -1.12
N ASP A 50 -0.26 3.03 -2.21
CA ASP A 50 0.52 2.58 -3.36
C ASP A 50 1.93 2.12 -2.97
N TYR A 51 2.55 2.79 -1.99
CA TYR A 51 3.87 2.42 -1.45
C TYR A 51 3.99 0.95 -1.02
N PHE A 52 2.89 0.33 -0.59
CA PHE A 52 2.85 -1.05 -0.10
C PHE A 52 1.97 -1.98 -0.94
N THR A 53 1.12 -1.44 -1.81
CA THR A 53 0.15 -2.23 -2.57
C THR A 53 0.58 -2.51 -4.00
N THR A 54 1.58 -1.79 -4.54
CA THR A 54 2.18 -2.14 -5.83
C THR A 54 3.41 -3.02 -5.64
N LYS A 55 3.61 -4.02 -6.53
CA LYS A 55 4.76 -4.93 -6.45
C LYS A 55 6.10 -4.18 -6.42
N LEU A 56 6.22 -3.16 -7.28
CA LEU A 56 7.46 -2.40 -7.43
C LEU A 56 7.74 -1.52 -6.20
N GLN A 57 6.75 -0.73 -5.75
CA GLN A 57 6.96 0.16 -4.60
C GLN A 57 7.10 -0.64 -3.30
N LEU A 58 6.37 -1.76 -3.14
CA LEU A 58 6.56 -2.65 -2.00
C LEU A 58 8.00 -3.17 -1.95
N PHE A 59 8.51 -3.70 -3.06
CA PHE A 59 9.89 -4.20 -3.14
C PHE A 59 10.91 -3.11 -2.83
N GLN A 60 10.76 -1.92 -3.41
CA GLN A 60 11.65 -0.77 -3.15
C GLN A 60 11.60 -0.31 -1.69
N SER A 61 10.40 -0.24 -1.10
CA SER A 61 10.19 0.14 0.30
C SER A 61 10.87 -0.85 1.24
N LEU A 62 10.76 -2.15 0.97
CA LEU A 62 11.39 -3.21 1.75
C LEU A 62 12.92 -3.17 1.65
N GLN A 63 13.47 -3.05 0.44
CA GLN A 63 14.92 -2.88 0.25
C GLN A 63 15.47 -1.65 0.97
N THR A 64 14.71 -0.54 0.95
CA THR A 64 15.09 0.70 1.65
C THR A 64 15.06 0.49 3.16
N TYR A 65 14.02 -0.16 3.67
CA TYR A 65 13.89 -0.50 5.09
C TYR A 65 15.08 -1.35 5.57
N GLU A 66 15.44 -2.42 4.86
CA GLU A 66 16.55 -3.30 5.21
C GLU A 66 17.88 -2.53 5.26
N LYS A 67 18.15 -1.68 4.27
CA LYS A 67 19.35 -0.82 4.25
C LYS A 67 19.39 0.13 5.44
N ILE A 68 18.26 0.76 5.78
CA ILE A 68 18.19 1.71 6.88
C ILE A 68 18.32 1.00 8.24
N SER A 69 17.67 -0.16 8.41
CA SER A 69 17.73 -0.92 9.66
C SER A 69 19.14 -1.39 9.97
N ILE A 70 19.86 -1.88 8.97
CA ILE A 70 21.26 -2.31 9.08
C ILE A 70 22.17 -1.11 9.39
N ASN A 71 22.04 0.00 8.65
CA ASN A 71 23.01 1.09 8.71
C ASN A 71 22.81 2.06 9.88
N PHE A 72 21.56 2.30 10.31
CA PHE A 72 21.25 3.40 11.22
C PHE A 72 20.67 2.98 12.55
N ILE A 73 19.83 1.93 12.56
CA ILE A 73 19.01 1.64 13.74
C ILE A 73 19.77 0.76 14.74
N LYS A 74 20.81 0.03 14.32
CA LYS A 74 21.56 -0.98 15.12
C LYS A 74 20.66 -1.94 15.90
N ARG A 75 19.37 -1.99 15.58
CA ARG A 75 18.45 -3.00 16.07
C ARG A 75 18.54 -4.15 15.08
N PRO A 76 18.63 -5.39 15.55
CA PRO A 76 18.33 -6.50 14.67
C PRO A 76 16.92 -6.23 14.14
N SER A 77 16.79 -6.02 12.84
CA SER A 77 15.49 -6.16 12.21
C SER A 77 14.99 -7.54 12.65
N HIS A 78 13.76 -7.63 13.18
CA HIS A 78 13.18 -8.94 13.53
C HIS A 78 13.22 -9.92 12.33
N PHE A 79 13.38 -9.36 11.13
CA PHE A 79 13.73 -10.04 9.90
C PHE A 79 15.24 -9.93 9.66
N SER A 80 15.97 -11.03 9.86
CA SER A 80 17.42 -11.04 9.66
C SER A 80 17.85 -10.85 8.19
N SER A 81 16.95 -11.09 7.23
CA SER A 81 17.09 -10.71 5.82
C SER A 81 15.72 -10.74 5.12
N LEU A 82 15.50 -9.86 4.13
CA LEU A 82 14.29 -9.89 3.30
C LEU A 82 14.06 -11.24 2.60
N ASN A 83 15.14 -11.96 2.26
CA ASN A 83 15.10 -13.24 1.56
C ASN A 83 14.48 -14.38 2.37
N GLN A 84 14.23 -14.16 3.68
CA GLN A 84 13.53 -15.14 4.51
C GLN A 84 12.01 -15.14 4.30
N PHE A 85 11.45 -14.05 3.76
CA PHE A 85 10.00 -13.86 3.62
C PHE A 85 9.58 -13.50 2.20
N LEU A 86 10.50 -12.95 1.41
CA LEU A 86 10.27 -12.65 0.00
C LEU A 86 11.05 -13.62 -0.89
N PRO A 87 10.47 -14.06 -2.02
CA PRO A 87 11.26 -14.71 -3.05
C PRO A 87 12.24 -13.71 -3.69
N ASP A 88 13.29 -14.25 -4.30
CA ASP A 88 14.19 -13.46 -5.13
C ASP A 88 13.39 -12.69 -6.19
N THR A 89 13.57 -11.37 -6.20
CA THR A 89 12.76 -10.45 -7.00
C THR A 89 13.69 -9.58 -7.84
N PHE A 90 13.48 -9.60 -9.15
CA PHE A 90 14.32 -8.90 -10.13
C PHE A 90 13.47 -7.94 -10.96
N LYS A 91 14.00 -6.73 -11.20
CA LYS A 91 13.39 -5.78 -12.14
C LYS A 91 13.87 -6.08 -13.54
N LEU A 92 12.96 -6.55 -14.40
CA LEU A 92 13.31 -6.88 -15.79
C LEU A 92 13.86 -5.68 -16.57
N ASP A 93 13.39 -4.47 -16.28
CA ASP A 93 13.83 -3.26 -16.96
C ASP A 93 15.19 -2.73 -16.46
N ASP A 94 15.66 -3.22 -15.31
CA ASP A 94 16.98 -2.90 -14.80
C ASP A 94 18.02 -3.85 -15.39
N LYS A 95 19.05 -3.28 -16.03
CA LYS A 95 20.08 -4.07 -16.72
C LYS A 95 20.86 -4.96 -15.75
N TYR A 96 21.11 -4.49 -14.53
CA TYR A 96 21.87 -5.23 -13.53
C TYR A 96 21.04 -6.41 -13.02
N ASP A 97 19.80 -6.18 -12.61
CA ASP A 97 18.89 -7.25 -12.15
C ASP A 97 18.66 -8.28 -13.26
N ARG A 98 18.45 -7.82 -14.51
CA ARG A 98 18.29 -8.70 -15.67
C ARG A 98 19.50 -9.60 -15.89
N ASN A 99 20.71 -9.05 -15.89
CA ASN A 99 21.92 -9.84 -16.06
C ASN A 99 22.14 -10.79 -14.88
N THR A 100 21.83 -10.36 -13.66
CA THR A 100 21.92 -11.19 -12.46
C THR A 100 20.99 -12.39 -12.56
N PHE A 101 19.74 -12.18 -13.01
CA PHE A 101 18.79 -13.26 -13.25
C PHE A 101 19.33 -14.30 -14.24
N PHE A 102 19.80 -13.87 -15.42
CA PHE A 102 20.34 -14.78 -16.45
C PHE A 102 21.66 -15.48 -16.09
N ASN A 103 22.38 -14.99 -15.08
CA ASN A 103 23.62 -15.62 -14.61
C ASN A 103 23.36 -16.66 -13.50
N ILE A 104 22.23 -16.55 -12.80
CA ILE A 104 21.86 -17.42 -11.67
C ILE A 104 20.86 -18.51 -12.11
N HIS A 105 20.06 -18.25 -13.14
CA HIS A 105 19.03 -19.14 -13.70
C HIS A 105 19.25 -19.38 -15.19
#